data_AF-A0A7S2HG30-F1
#
_entry.id   AF-A0A7S2HG30-F1
#
_cell.length_a   1.000
_cell.length_b   1.000
_cell.length_c   1.000
_cell.angle_alpha   90.00
_cell.angle_beta   90.00
_cell.angle_gamma   90.00
#
_symmetry.space_group_name_H-M   'P 1'
#
loop_
_entity.id
_entity.type
_entity.pdbx_description
1 polymer ?
#
loop_
_entity_poly.entity_id
_entity_poly.type
_entity_poly.pdbx_seq_one_letter_code
_entity_poly.pdbx_strand_id
1 'polypeptide(L)'
;GSPKASPGAPAATPEEKAAATKRAIEEIKKGLAEHPTAQDNGHPFIVRTWAKDYKPLLGGYRKFLERSGEFIVVEGPKGFTIQLADGKASPLSLKWEINLQRAWLGYRSHAPKDAQTSAAFAERARQIADAAQAVPKDAKAAAGQKEPAAEGAGPAEGASGKKRKGAPAAEAAKGSGVGDGAAGPAKKKAKKAADGQEPGKKRKKAGKAAA
;
A
#
# COMPACT_ATOMS: atom_id res chain seq x y z
N GLY A 1 -28.76 11.42 1.28
CA GLY A 1 -28.78 11.24 2.74
C GLY A 1 -27.55 11.88 3.32
N SER A 2 -27.70 12.99 4.03
CA SER A 2 -26.58 13.73 4.62
C SER A 2 -25.96 12.94 5.78
N PRO A 3 -24.62 12.84 5.89
CA PRO A 3 -23.98 12.20 7.02
C PRO A 3 -24.24 13.01 8.30
N LYS A 4 -24.93 12.38 9.24
CA LYS A 4 -25.20 12.88 10.59
C LYS A 4 -23.87 13.08 11.32
N ALA A 5 -23.51 14.34 11.58
CA ALA A 5 -22.32 14.71 12.34
C ALA A 5 -22.36 14.04 13.72
N SER A 6 -21.39 13.16 14.01
CA SER A 6 -21.23 12.61 15.36
C SER A 6 -20.81 13.74 16.31
N PRO A 7 -21.38 13.81 17.52
CA PRO A 7 -21.00 14.80 18.53
C PRO A 7 -19.50 14.71 18.78
N GLY A 8 -18.81 15.86 18.68
CA GLY A 8 -17.37 15.96 18.72
C GLY A 8 -16.80 15.39 20.01
N ALA A 9 -15.99 14.33 19.88
CA ALA A 9 -15.19 13.84 21.00
C ALA A 9 -14.30 14.97 21.52
N PRO A 10 -14.13 15.11 22.85
CA PRO A 10 -13.28 16.14 23.44
C PRO A 10 -11.88 16.09 22.83
N ALA A 11 -11.35 17.27 22.47
CA ALA A 11 -10.03 17.38 21.88
C ALA A 11 -8.99 16.88 22.88
N ALA A 12 -8.35 15.75 22.56
CA ALA A 12 -7.32 15.16 23.41
C ALA A 12 -6.19 16.14 23.72
N THR A 13 -5.76 16.14 24.97
CA THR A 13 -4.72 17.03 25.47
C THR A 13 -3.37 16.74 24.79
N PRO A 14 -2.45 17.72 24.70
CA PRO A 14 -1.14 17.50 24.11
C PRO A 14 -0.33 16.39 24.82
N GLU A 15 -0.48 16.28 26.13
CA GLU A 15 0.20 15.28 26.96
C GLU A 15 -0.26 13.86 26.65
N GLU A 16 -1.58 13.65 26.52
CA GLU A 16 -2.15 12.37 26.11
C GLU A 16 -1.67 11.96 24.71
N LYS A 17 -1.60 12.91 23.77
CA LYS A 17 -1.09 12.66 22.42
C LYS A 17 0.38 12.26 22.43
N ALA A 18 1.21 12.90 23.26
CA ALA A 18 2.62 12.56 23.38
C ALA A 18 2.82 11.16 23.98
N ALA A 19 2.07 10.82 25.03
CA ALA A 19 2.10 9.49 25.64
C ALA A 19 1.60 8.40 24.66
N ALA A 20 0.49 8.66 23.96
CA ALA A 20 -0.04 7.77 22.93
C ALA A 20 0.94 7.59 21.77
N THR A 21 1.63 8.65 21.36
CA THR A 21 2.66 8.59 20.30
C THR A 21 3.79 7.65 20.69
N LYS A 22 4.34 7.78 21.90
CA LYS A 22 5.42 6.89 22.39
C LYS A 22 4.98 5.43 22.42
N ARG A 23 3.82 5.14 23.02
CA ARG A 23 3.26 3.78 23.09
C ARG A 23 3.02 3.19 21.70
N ALA A 24 2.45 3.98 20.79
CA ALA A 24 2.23 3.56 19.42
C ALA A 24 3.53 3.22 18.69
N ILE A 25 4.57 4.04 18.82
CA ILE A 25 5.89 3.78 18.23
C ILE A 25 6.46 2.46 18.78
N GLU A 26 6.48 2.29 20.10
CA GLU A 26 6.99 1.08 20.75
C GLU A 26 6.24 -0.18 20.30
N GLU A 27 4.91 -0.12 20.22
CA GLU A 27 4.08 -1.26 19.82
C GLU A 27 4.28 -1.62 18.34
N ILE A 28 4.46 -0.61 17.46
CA ILE A 28 4.80 -0.83 16.06
C ILE A 28 6.19 -1.45 15.93
N LYS A 29 7.20 -0.91 16.64
CA LYS A 29 8.58 -1.43 16.64
C LYS A 29 8.60 -2.90 17.09
N LYS A 30 7.93 -3.19 18.20
CA LYS A 30 7.79 -4.54 18.74
C LYS A 30 7.09 -5.48 17.76
N GLY A 31 5.97 -5.05 17.19
CA GLY A 31 5.20 -5.86 16.25
C GLY A 31 5.95 -6.19 14.96
N LEU A 32 6.74 -5.25 14.44
CA LEU A 32 7.63 -5.50 13.29
C LEU A 32 8.76 -6.49 13.62
N ALA A 33 9.29 -6.44 14.84
CA ALA A 33 10.33 -7.37 15.29
C ALA A 33 9.78 -8.79 15.52
N GLU A 34 8.58 -8.91 16.10
CA GLU A 34 7.92 -10.20 16.37
C GLU A 34 7.36 -10.85 15.10
N HIS A 35 6.95 -10.05 14.12
CA HIS A 35 6.30 -10.51 12.90
C HIS A 35 6.96 -9.93 11.64
N PRO A 36 8.20 -10.33 11.31
CA PRO A 36 8.91 -9.80 10.13
C PRO A 36 8.19 -10.11 8.81
N THR A 37 7.45 -11.22 8.75
CA THR A 37 6.71 -11.65 7.55
C THR A 37 5.35 -10.95 7.38
N ALA A 38 4.94 -10.10 8.33
CA ALA A 38 3.63 -9.42 8.27
C ALA A 38 3.50 -8.50 7.05
N GLN A 39 4.62 -8.10 6.44
CA GLN A 39 4.66 -7.16 5.32
C GLN A 39 5.04 -7.80 3.98
N ASP A 40 5.28 -9.11 3.92
CA ASP A 40 5.72 -9.83 2.72
C ASP A 40 4.73 -9.69 1.56
N ASN A 41 3.45 -9.54 1.89
CA ASN A 41 2.37 -9.39 0.91
C ASN A 41 2.16 -7.93 0.46
N GLY A 42 3.04 -7.00 0.84
CA GLY A 42 2.92 -5.58 0.52
C GLY A 42 1.83 -4.85 1.32
N HIS A 43 1.36 -5.46 2.41
CA HIS A 43 0.41 -4.86 3.33
C HIS A 43 1.13 -4.14 4.48
N PRO A 44 0.57 -3.02 4.97
CA PRO A 44 1.13 -2.35 6.13
C PRO A 44 0.92 -3.21 7.36
N PHE A 45 1.93 -3.30 8.21
CA PHE A 45 1.73 -3.76 9.58
C PHE A 45 0.87 -2.72 10.30
N ILE A 46 -0.32 -3.10 10.78
CA ILE A 46 -1.20 -2.21 11.53
C ILE A 46 -1.46 -2.85 12.88
N VAL A 47 -1.13 -2.12 13.95
CA VAL A 47 -1.41 -2.55 15.32
C VAL A 47 -2.91 -2.75 15.51
N ARG A 48 -3.32 -3.87 16.10
CA ARG A 48 -4.74 -4.24 16.28
C ARG A 48 -5.53 -3.21 17.08
N THR A 49 -4.90 -2.56 18.05
CA THR A 49 -5.46 -1.50 18.90
C THR A 49 -5.55 -0.14 18.20
N TRP A 50 -4.94 0.02 17.02
CA TRP A 50 -4.86 1.32 16.33
C TRP A 50 -6.20 2.00 16.13
N ALA A 51 -7.19 1.27 15.61
CA ALA A 51 -8.50 1.85 15.30
C ALA A 51 -9.25 2.35 16.53
N LYS A 52 -9.00 1.77 17.71
CA LYS A 52 -9.71 2.07 18.96
C LYS A 52 -8.96 3.11 19.79
N ASP A 53 -7.66 2.89 20.01
CA ASP A 53 -6.92 3.63 21.04
C ASP A 53 -6.10 4.78 20.44
N TYR A 54 -5.46 4.55 19.29
CA TYR A 54 -4.54 5.52 18.69
C TYR A 54 -5.20 6.43 17.66
N LYS A 55 -6.14 5.93 16.86
CA LYS A 55 -6.78 6.68 15.77
C LYS A 55 -7.52 7.94 16.26
N PRO A 56 -8.27 7.93 17.37
CA PRO A 56 -8.93 9.15 17.88
C PRO A 56 -7.93 10.24 18.32
N LEU A 57 -6.76 9.84 18.82
CA LEU A 57 -5.76 10.74 19.40
C LEU A 57 -4.75 11.24 18.34
N LEU A 58 -4.26 10.33 17.50
CA LEU A 58 -3.13 10.52 16.58
C LEU A 58 -3.56 10.66 15.12
N GLY A 59 -4.79 10.25 14.78
CA GLY A 59 -5.37 10.31 13.45
C GLY A 59 -5.09 9.08 12.58
N GLY A 60 -5.04 9.29 11.26
CA GLY A 60 -4.83 8.22 10.30
C GLY A 60 -3.43 7.61 10.39
N TYR A 61 -3.34 6.27 10.36
CA TYR A 61 -2.10 5.52 10.57
C TYR A 61 -0.95 5.98 9.67
N ARG A 62 -1.17 6.08 8.36
CA ARG A 62 -0.16 6.54 7.40
C ARG A 62 0.37 7.95 7.73
N LYS A 63 -0.53 8.89 8.02
CA LYS A 63 -0.15 10.28 8.36
C LYS A 63 0.63 10.35 9.67
N PHE A 64 0.32 9.47 10.61
CA PHE A 64 1.08 9.35 11.86
C PHE A 64 2.51 8.88 11.59
N LEU A 65 2.67 7.82 10.81
CA LEU A 65 3.99 7.27 10.45
C LEU A 65 4.86 8.34 9.77
N GLU A 66 4.31 9.02 8.76
CA GLU A 66 4.99 10.12 8.04
C GLU A 66 5.38 11.30 8.96
N ARG A 67 4.56 11.61 9.98
CA ARG A 67 4.83 12.69 10.93
C ARG A 67 5.85 12.30 12.01
N SER A 68 5.87 11.02 12.40
CA SER A 68 6.71 10.55 13.50
C SER A 68 8.21 10.62 13.20
N GLY A 69 8.61 10.48 11.93
CA GLY A 69 10.02 10.42 11.52
C GLY A 69 10.74 9.10 11.86
N GLU A 70 10.18 8.29 12.76
CA GLU A 70 10.72 6.99 13.19
C GLU A 70 10.55 5.87 12.15
N PHE A 71 9.64 6.07 11.20
CA PHE A 71 9.27 5.07 10.20
C PHE A 71 9.34 5.63 8.79
N ILE A 72 9.85 4.83 7.87
CA ILE A 72 9.87 5.09 6.43
C ILE A 72 8.69 4.34 5.81
N VAL A 73 7.77 5.09 5.19
CA VAL A 73 6.63 4.53 4.46
C VAL A 73 7.05 4.25 3.01
N VAL A 74 7.00 2.98 2.60
CA VAL A 74 7.34 2.54 1.24
C VAL A 74 6.05 2.18 0.51
N GLU A 75 5.76 2.84 -0.61
CA GLU A 75 4.58 2.50 -1.42
C GLU A 75 4.84 1.23 -2.24
N GLY A 76 3.91 0.28 -2.15
CA GLY A 76 3.89 -0.96 -2.91
C GLY A 76 2.65 -1.09 -3.80
N PRO A 77 2.56 -2.13 -4.64
CA PRO A 77 1.43 -2.33 -5.55
C PRO A 77 0.10 -2.62 -4.81
N LYS A 78 0.16 -3.19 -3.60
CA LYS A 78 -1.00 -3.57 -2.78
C LYS A 78 -1.26 -2.64 -1.58
N GLY A 79 -0.54 -1.53 -1.48
CA GLY A 79 -0.62 -0.62 -0.34
C GLY A 79 0.72 0.04 -0.02
N PHE A 80 1.09 0.04 1.25
CA PHE A 80 2.40 0.53 1.70
C PHE A 80 2.96 -0.40 2.78
N THR A 81 4.27 -0.49 2.85
CA THR A 81 5.01 -1.15 3.94
C THR A 81 5.74 -0.10 4.77
N ILE A 82 6.22 -0.48 5.95
CA ILE A 82 6.89 0.43 6.88
C ILE A 82 8.24 -0.15 7.23
N GLN A 83 9.26 0.71 7.32
CA GLN A 83 10.61 0.29 7.71
C GLN A 83 11.10 1.20 8.84
N LEU A 84 11.92 0.67 9.74
CA LEU A 84 12.51 1.46 10.83
C LEU A 84 13.54 2.44 10.26
N ALA A 85 13.50 3.69 10.73
CA ALA A 85 14.43 4.74 10.31
C ALA A 85 15.82 4.68 10.97
N ASP A 86 16.15 3.57 11.65
CA ASP A 86 17.26 3.41 12.62
C ASP A 86 18.68 3.42 11.99
N GLY A 87 18.99 4.45 11.21
CA GLY A 87 20.35 4.83 10.80
C GLY A 87 21.02 3.97 9.74
N LYS A 88 20.65 2.68 9.59
CA LYS A 88 20.76 2.04 8.28
C LYS A 88 19.67 2.66 7.45
N ALA A 89 20.03 3.68 6.68
CA ALA A 89 19.29 4.03 5.50
C ALA A 89 19.10 2.73 4.72
N SER A 90 18.01 2.01 5.00
CA SER A 90 17.43 1.11 4.03
C SER A 90 17.36 1.99 2.82
N PRO A 91 18.16 1.67 1.77
CA PRO A 91 18.42 2.60 0.70
C PRO A 91 17.05 3.08 0.33
N LEU A 92 16.81 4.38 0.49
CA LEU A 92 15.62 5.01 -0.03
C LEU A 92 15.52 4.37 -1.41
N SER A 93 14.62 3.41 -1.62
CA SER A 93 14.35 2.92 -2.95
C SER A 93 13.62 4.13 -3.48
N LEU A 94 14.43 5.02 -4.06
CA LEU A 94 14.20 6.43 -3.91
C LEU A 94 12.84 6.69 -4.53
N LYS A 95 12.05 7.62 -4.01
CA LYS A 95 10.77 7.96 -4.67
C LYS A 95 10.96 8.17 -6.17
N TRP A 96 12.15 8.63 -6.60
CA TRP A 96 12.54 8.68 -8.00
C TRP A 96 12.63 7.31 -8.68
N GLU A 97 13.14 6.25 -8.05
CA GLU A 97 13.23 4.90 -8.60
C GLU A 97 11.85 4.27 -8.77
N ILE A 98 10.96 4.40 -7.78
CA ILE A 98 9.55 3.97 -7.91
C ILE A 98 8.87 4.72 -9.04
N ASN A 99 9.06 6.05 -9.11
CA ASN A 99 8.50 6.87 -10.18
C ASN A 99 9.10 6.52 -11.54
N LEU A 100 10.39 6.20 -11.60
CA LEU A 100 11.08 5.77 -12.82
C LEU A 100 10.53 4.42 -13.29
N GLN A 101 10.33 3.47 -12.37
CA GLN A 101 9.73 2.17 -12.68
C GLN A 101 8.29 2.32 -13.19
N ARG A 102 7.47 3.17 -12.54
CA ARG A 102 6.11 3.48 -13.00
C ARG A 102 6.12 4.15 -14.38
N ALA A 103 7.02 5.11 -14.60
CA ALA A 103 7.18 5.78 -15.89
C ALA A 103 7.63 4.81 -16.99
N TRP A 104 8.53 3.88 -16.67
CA TRP A 104 8.97 2.82 -17.59
C TRP A 104 7.85 1.86 -17.96
N LEU A 105 7.05 1.41 -16.99
CA LEU A 105 5.89 0.55 -17.26
C LEU A 105 4.85 1.28 -18.13
N GLY A 106 4.58 2.56 -17.84
CA GLY A 106 3.71 3.40 -18.68
C GLY A 106 4.27 3.62 -20.09
N TYR A 107 5.58 3.80 -20.23
CA TYR A 107 6.21 3.87 -21.54
C TYR A 107 6.00 2.58 -22.34
N ARG A 108 6.23 1.42 -21.72
CA ARG A 108 6.06 0.11 -22.37
C ARG A 108 4.62 -0.20 -22.78
N SER A 109 3.61 0.34 -22.11
CA SER A 109 2.22 0.14 -22.53
C SER A 109 1.84 0.93 -23.79
N HIS A 110 2.57 2.00 -24.12
CA HIS A 110 2.27 2.87 -25.26
C HIS A 110 3.31 2.82 -26.38
N ALA A 111 4.55 2.43 -26.09
CA ALA A 111 5.62 2.35 -27.07
C ALA A 111 5.52 1.08 -27.94
N PRO A 112 5.78 1.18 -29.26
CA PRO A 112 5.85 0.01 -30.13
C PRO A 112 7.01 -0.92 -29.70
N LYS A 113 6.88 -2.22 -29.96
CA LYS A 113 7.76 -3.26 -29.36
C LYS A 113 9.25 -3.05 -29.67
N ASP A 114 9.55 -2.58 -30.87
CA ASP A 114 10.87 -2.19 -31.36
C ASP A 114 11.47 -0.99 -30.61
N ALA A 115 10.64 -0.10 -30.05
CA ALA A 115 11.07 1.04 -29.26
C ALA A 115 11.11 0.78 -27.75
N GLN A 116 10.75 -0.42 -27.26
CA GLN A 116 10.75 -0.74 -25.82
C GLN A 116 12.16 -1.02 -25.26
N THR A 117 13.13 -0.17 -25.60
CA THR A 117 14.49 -0.23 -25.09
C THR A 117 14.72 0.83 -24.02
N SER A 118 15.61 0.56 -23.07
CA SER A 118 15.98 1.52 -22.03
C SER A 118 16.57 2.81 -22.62
N ALA A 119 17.31 2.71 -23.73
CA ALA A 119 17.87 3.85 -24.44
C ALA A 119 16.78 4.78 -25.01
N ALA A 120 15.77 4.23 -25.69
CA ALA A 120 14.67 5.02 -26.25
C ALA A 120 13.83 5.71 -25.17
N PHE A 121 13.63 5.05 -24.02
CA PHE A 121 12.98 5.67 -22.87
C PHE A 121 13.80 6.80 -22.25
N ALA A 122 15.12 6.63 -22.11
CA ALA A 122 16.00 7.67 -21.58
C ALA A 122 15.99 8.91 -22.48
N GLU A 123 16.04 8.74 -23.80
CA GLU A 123 15.92 9.84 -24.77
C GLU A 123 14.56 10.54 -24.65
N ARG A 124 13.47 9.79 -24.52
CA ARG A 124 12.15 10.39 -24.32
C ARG A 124 12.04 11.14 -23.00
N ALA A 125 12.63 10.61 -21.93
CA ALA A 125 12.66 11.28 -20.62
C ALA A 125 13.45 12.60 -20.68
N ARG A 126 14.58 12.64 -21.42
CA ARG A 126 15.34 13.87 -21.69
C ARG A 126 14.50 14.90 -22.44
N GLN A 127 13.85 14.51 -23.54
CA GLN A 127 12.96 15.41 -24.29
C GLN A 127 11.86 16.04 -23.43
N ILE A 128 11.26 15.26 -22.51
CA ILE A 128 10.25 15.76 -21.57
C ILE A 128 10.86 16.73 -20.56
N ALA A 129 12.05 16.43 -20.05
CA ALA A 129 12.76 17.31 -19.12
C ALA A 129 13.15 18.65 -19.78
N ASP A 130 13.65 18.60 -21.01
CA ASP A 130 14.02 19.79 -21.79
C ASP A 130 12.77 20.64 -22.09
N ALA A 131 11.67 20.01 -22.51
CA ALA A 131 10.40 20.70 -22.71
C ALA A 131 9.85 21.33 -21.43
N ALA A 132 10.01 20.67 -20.28
CA ALA A 132 9.59 21.21 -18.98
C ALA A 132 10.42 22.42 -18.53
N GLN A 133 11.70 22.49 -18.92
CA GLN A 133 12.56 23.66 -18.68
C GLN A 133 12.27 24.83 -19.63
N ALA A 134 11.80 24.54 -20.84
CA ALA A 134 11.48 25.55 -21.84
C ALA A 134 10.18 26.34 -21.55
N VAL A 135 9.34 25.90 -20.60
CA VAL A 135 8.14 26.65 -20.20
C VAL A 135 8.54 27.88 -19.40
N PRO A 136 8.28 29.12 -19.88
CA PRO A 136 8.64 30.34 -19.17
C PRO A 136 7.99 30.36 -17.78
N LYS A 137 8.78 30.66 -16.74
CA LYS A 137 8.30 30.72 -15.35
C LYS A 137 7.14 31.71 -15.16
N ASP A 138 7.04 32.73 -16.01
CA ASP A 138 6.00 33.76 -15.96
C ASP A 138 4.60 33.25 -16.38
N ALA A 139 4.50 32.14 -17.11
CA ALA A 139 3.21 31.55 -17.48
C ALA A 139 2.57 30.72 -16.36
N LYS A 140 3.32 30.32 -15.32
CA LYS A 140 2.83 29.46 -14.24
C LYS A 140 2.01 30.21 -13.19
N ALA A 141 2.06 31.53 -13.17
CA ALA A 141 1.24 32.36 -12.28
C ALA A 141 -0.21 32.57 -12.80
N ALA A 142 -0.47 32.36 -14.10
CA ALA A 142 -1.78 32.64 -14.69
C ALA A 142 -2.75 31.43 -14.70
N ALA A 143 -2.26 30.19 -14.57
CA ALA A 143 -3.10 28.99 -14.62
C ALA A 143 -3.75 28.59 -13.28
N GLY A 144 -3.59 29.41 -12.23
CA GLY A 144 -4.19 29.19 -10.90
C GLY A 144 -5.54 29.88 -10.67
N GLN A 145 -6.01 30.73 -11.59
CA GLN A 145 -7.35 31.31 -11.48
C GLN A 145 -8.40 30.31 -11.98
N LYS A 146 -8.88 29.54 -11.02
CA LYS A 146 -10.12 28.77 -11.08
C LYS A 146 -11.26 29.74 -11.39
N GLU A 147 -11.79 29.70 -12.61
CA GLU A 147 -13.11 30.27 -12.91
C GLU A 147 -14.13 29.66 -11.94
N PRO A 148 -14.90 30.47 -11.18
CA PRO A 148 -16.08 29.97 -10.51
C PRO A 148 -17.10 29.60 -11.58
N ALA A 149 -17.40 28.30 -11.69
CA ALA A 149 -18.46 27.78 -12.53
C ALA A 149 -19.77 28.51 -12.19
N ALA A 150 -20.22 29.34 -13.13
CA ALA A 150 -21.52 29.97 -13.09
C ALA A 150 -22.60 28.89 -13.16
N GLU A 151 -23.44 28.91 -12.14
CA GLU A 151 -24.74 28.26 -12.07
C GLU A 151 -25.59 28.79 -13.23
N GLY A 152 -25.90 27.93 -14.20
CA GLY A 152 -26.66 28.28 -15.40
C GLY A 152 -27.58 27.13 -15.77
N ALA A 153 -28.83 27.24 -15.34
CA ALA A 153 -29.94 26.36 -15.68
C ALA A 153 -30.24 26.38 -17.19
N GLY A 154 -30.62 25.22 -17.74
CA GLY A 154 -31.38 25.17 -19.00
C GLY A 154 -31.33 23.82 -19.74
N PRO A 155 -32.46 23.26 -20.21
CA PRO A 155 -32.64 21.82 -20.45
C PRO A 155 -32.51 21.41 -21.93
N ALA A 156 -32.14 20.16 -22.19
CA ALA A 156 -32.45 19.46 -23.44
C ALA A 156 -32.40 17.94 -23.25
N GLU A 157 -33.59 17.38 -23.00
CA GLU A 157 -34.18 16.23 -23.68
C GLU A 157 -33.28 15.41 -24.64
N GLY A 158 -33.12 14.12 -24.37
CA GLY A 158 -32.39 13.20 -25.27
C GLY A 158 -32.42 11.76 -24.78
N ALA A 159 -33.44 11.03 -25.21
CA ALA A 159 -33.78 9.67 -24.83
C ALA A 159 -32.82 8.58 -25.37
N SER A 160 -32.52 7.59 -24.52
CA SER A 160 -32.36 6.14 -24.85
C SER A 160 -31.67 5.48 -23.63
N GLY A 161 -32.25 4.59 -22.85
CA GLY A 161 -33.08 3.46 -23.25
C GLY A 161 -32.32 2.15 -23.00
N LYS A 162 -32.18 1.70 -21.74
CA LYS A 162 -31.96 0.26 -21.48
C LYS A 162 -32.56 -0.21 -20.16
N LYS A 163 -33.82 -0.59 -20.31
CA LYS A 163 -34.69 -1.35 -19.41
C LYS A 163 -34.05 -2.70 -19.04
N ARG A 164 -33.78 -2.94 -17.76
CA ARG A 164 -33.74 -4.28 -17.17
C ARG A 164 -34.56 -4.31 -15.86
N LYS A 165 -35.83 -4.67 -16.06
CA LYS A 165 -36.75 -5.45 -15.20
C LYS A 165 -35.92 -6.34 -14.24
N GLY A 166 -35.99 -6.25 -12.91
CA GLY A 166 -37.16 -6.17 -12.05
C GLY A 166 -37.40 -7.56 -11.44
N ALA A 167 -36.87 -7.77 -10.21
CA ALA A 167 -37.46 -8.32 -8.97
C ALA A 167 -38.45 -9.53 -9.06
N PRO A 168 -38.58 -10.42 -8.05
CA PRO A 168 -38.80 -10.01 -6.66
C PRO A 168 -38.22 -10.87 -5.52
N ALA A 169 -38.34 -10.27 -4.34
CA ALA A 169 -38.12 -10.82 -3.01
C ALA A 169 -39.22 -11.79 -2.56
N ALA A 170 -38.85 -12.72 -1.68
CA ALA A 170 -39.68 -13.34 -0.64
C ALA A 170 -38.68 -13.89 0.41
N GLU A 171 -38.53 -13.30 1.58
CA GLU A 171 -39.35 -13.42 2.81
C GLU A 171 -39.06 -14.69 3.63
N ALA A 172 -38.57 -14.42 4.86
CA ALA A 172 -38.67 -15.16 6.11
C ALA A 172 -38.54 -16.70 6.18
N ALA A 173 -37.55 -17.17 6.93
CA ALA A 173 -37.75 -18.29 7.85
C ALA A 173 -36.83 -18.17 9.09
N LYS A 174 -37.48 -18.04 10.25
CA LYS A 174 -36.96 -18.35 11.59
C LYS A 174 -36.32 -19.74 11.60
N GLY A 175 -35.20 -19.89 12.30
CA GLY A 175 -34.60 -21.19 12.59
C GLY A 175 -33.59 -21.11 13.73
N SER A 176 -34.13 -21.13 14.96
CA SER A 176 -33.39 -21.41 16.18
C SER A 176 -32.87 -22.85 16.14
N GLY A 177 -31.60 -23.07 16.45
CA GLY A 177 -30.98 -24.40 16.44
C GLY A 177 -29.72 -24.44 17.28
N VAL A 178 -29.89 -24.60 18.59
CA VAL A 178 -28.89 -25.18 19.49
C VAL A 178 -28.57 -26.59 18.99
N GLY A 179 -27.28 -26.89 18.82
CA GLY A 179 -26.80 -28.20 18.37
C GLY A 179 -25.39 -28.44 18.89
N ASP A 180 -25.32 -28.83 20.16
CA ASP A 180 -24.23 -29.62 20.74
C ASP A 180 -24.16 -30.95 19.97
N GLY A 181 -22.97 -31.38 19.54
CA GLY A 181 -22.85 -32.47 18.58
C GLY A 181 -21.43 -32.98 18.41
N ALA A 182 -21.06 -33.92 19.27
CA ALA A 182 -19.80 -34.62 19.38
C ALA A 182 -19.32 -35.39 18.12
N ALA A 183 -18.00 -35.59 18.09
CA ALA A 183 -17.28 -36.82 17.72
C ALA A 183 -17.57 -37.52 16.36
N GLY A 184 -16.50 -37.66 15.55
CA GLY A 184 -16.42 -38.70 14.52
C GLY A 184 -15.12 -38.65 13.68
N PRO A 185 -14.61 -39.78 13.13
CA PRO A 185 -13.22 -40.19 13.36
C PRO A 185 -12.29 -40.22 12.14
N ALA A 186 -11.02 -40.49 12.46
CA ALA A 186 -9.88 -40.80 11.61
C ALA A 186 -10.15 -41.73 10.41
N LYS A 187 -9.54 -41.41 9.26
CA LYS A 187 -9.06 -42.43 8.31
C LYS A 187 -7.66 -42.12 7.79
N LYS A 188 -6.78 -43.07 8.13
CA LYS A 188 -5.46 -43.37 7.57
C LYS A 188 -5.47 -43.36 6.03
N LYS A 189 -4.42 -42.80 5.42
CA LYS A 189 -3.65 -43.54 4.41
C LYS A 189 -2.22 -43.01 4.33
N ALA A 190 -1.32 -43.89 4.75
CA ALA A 190 0.12 -43.77 4.61
C ALA A 190 0.57 -44.09 3.17
N LYS A 191 1.86 -43.78 2.93
CA LYS A 191 2.80 -44.52 2.09
C LYS A 191 2.91 -44.07 0.62
N LYS A 192 3.98 -43.34 0.31
CA LYS A 192 5.09 -43.91 -0.47
C LYS A 192 6.37 -43.06 -0.35
N ALA A 193 7.46 -43.73 -0.01
CA ALA A 193 8.82 -43.25 -0.01
C ALA A 193 9.46 -43.40 -1.40
N ALA A 194 10.40 -42.52 -1.71
CA ALA A 194 11.55 -42.66 -2.61
C ALA A 194 12.46 -41.47 -2.26
N ASP A 195 13.44 -41.60 -1.38
CA ASP A 195 14.74 -42.26 -1.59
C ASP A 195 15.41 -41.83 -2.90
N GLY A 196 16.43 -41.00 -2.75
CA GLY A 196 17.19 -40.33 -3.79
C GLY A 196 18.47 -39.76 -3.19
N GLN A 197 19.26 -40.66 -2.61
CA GLN A 197 20.68 -40.53 -2.29
C GLN A 197 21.47 -40.36 -3.60
N GLU A 198 22.41 -39.40 -3.69
CA GLU A 198 23.84 -39.61 -4.04
C GLU A 198 24.63 -38.28 -4.19
N PRO A 199 25.98 -38.25 -4.31
CA PRO A 199 26.84 -37.67 -3.27
C PRO A 199 27.87 -36.64 -3.80
N GLY A 200 28.58 -36.02 -2.86
CA GLY A 200 30.01 -35.77 -2.98
C GLY A 200 30.48 -34.60 -3.84
N LYS A 201 31.13 -33.61 -3.19
CA LYS A 201 32.34 -32.96 -3.73
C LYS A 201 33.29 -32.58 -2.61
N LYS A 202 34.33 -33.41 -2.48
CA LYS A 202 35.55 -33.24 -1.70
C LYS A 202 36.41 -32.10 -2.26
N ARG A 203 37.06 -31.38 -1.34
CA ARG A 203 38.44 -30.82 -1.38
C ARG A 203 38.76 -29.69 -2.39
N LYS A 204 39.28 -28.58 -1.86
CA LYS A 204 40.74 -28.33 -1.86
C LYS A 204 41.14 -27.22 -0.89
N LYS A 205 42.01 -27.63 0.04
CA LYS A 205 42.93 -26.82 0.84
C LYS A 205 44.05 -26.35 -0.08
N ALA A 206 44.31 -25.05 -0.12
CA ALA A 206 45.56 -24.50 -0.60
C ALA A 206 45.98 -23.41 0.40
N GLY A 207 46.99 -23.72 1.20
CA GLY A 207 47.71 -22.69 1.93
C GLY A 207 48.56 -21.88 0.96
N LYS A 208 48.81 -20.63 1.31
CA LYS A 208 50.00 -19.91 0.85
C LYS A 208 50.55 -19.12 2.02
N ALA A 209 51.55 -19.70 2.65
CA ALA A 209 52.60 -18.99 3.36
C ALA A 209 53.78 -18.83 2.39
N ALA A 210 54.39 -17.65 2.38
CA ALA A 210 55.71 -17.27 1.88
C ALA A 210 55.64 -15.77 1.57
N ALA A 211 56.57 -14.91 1.95
CA ALA A 211 57.75 -15.00 2.81
C ALA A 211 58.04 -13.55 3.23
#